data_AF-A0A3D5FLR3-F1
#
_entry.id   AF-A0A3D5FLR3-F1
#
_cell.length_a   1.000
_cell.length_b   1.000
_cell.length_c   1.000
_cell.angle_alpha   90.00
_cell.angle_beta   90.00
_cell.angle_gamma   90.00
#
_symmetry.space_group_name_H-M   'P 1'
#
loop_
_entity.id
_entity.type
_entity.pdbx_description
1 polymer ?
#
loop_
_entity_poly.entity_id
_entity_poly.type
_entity_poly.pdbx_seq_one_letter_code
_entity_poly.pdbx_strand_id
1 'polypeptide(L)'
;MLHSGTRQRLADLGIGHLAPPTPCCRFGGYDYLTATQAGLSWAEPAPIGGLIFPRRQSGVAPKLTPLTPGEVARRLLEQCFDLQQLGEAATEVVATLAECPSVEVDFDAADQVTQLLTHWAGQLALGQFTSTDVVVGGALDRGDVDD
;
A
#
# COMPACT_ATOMS: atom_id res chain seq x y z
N MET A 1 6.56 15.95 5.14
CA MET A 1 6.69 16.22 3.70
C MET A 1 5.63 15.42 3.00
N LEU A 2 4.58 16.10 2.54
CA LEU A 2 3.79 15.59 1.41
C LEU A 2 4.77 15.23 0.29
N HIS A 3 4.67 14.02 -0.25
CA HIS A 3 5.55 13.50 -1.30
C HIS A 3 5.72 14.57 -2.40
N SER A 4 6.88 14.65 -3.05
CA SER A 4 7.18 15.65 -4.09
C SER A 4 6.03 15.86 -5.10
N GLY A 5 5.40 14.77 -5.56
CA GLY A 5 4.23 14.84 -6.45
C GLY A 5 2.98 15.47 -5.83
N THR A 6 2.78 15.29 -4.52
CA THR A 6 1.68 15.92 -3.78
C THR A 6 1.94 17.41 -3.56
N ARG A 7 3.20 17.83 -3.34
CA ARG A 7 3.55 19.26 -3.29
C ARG A 7 3.35 19.95 -4.64
N GLN A 8 3.72 19.29 -5.73
CA GLN A 8 3.54 19.85 -7.07
C GLN A 8 2.06 20.06 -7.39
N ARG A 9 1.20 19.05 -7.15
CA ARG A 9 -0.26 19.18 -7.34
C ARG A 9 -0.86 20.30 -6.50
N LEU A 10 -0.37 20.53 -5.28
CA LEU A 10 -0.87 21.62 -4.43
C LEU A 10 -0.42 23.00 -4.92
N ALA A 11 0.80 23.10 -5.44
CA ALA A 11 1.28 24.32 -6.09
C ALA A 11 0.49 24.64 -7.37
N ASP A 12 0.19 23.62 -8.19
CA ASP A 12 -0.63 23.75 -9.41
C ASP A 12 -2.07 24.20 -9.09
N LEU A 13 -2.57 23.91 -7.89
CA LEU A 13 -3.86 24.37 -7.37
C LEU A 13 -3.79 25.76 -6.68
N GLY A 14 -2.64 26.44 -6.72
CA GLY A 14 -2.45 27.75 -6.07
C GLY A 14 -2.34 27.70 -4.54
N ILE A 15 -2.25 26.51 -3.96
CA ILE A 15 -2.09 26.29 -2.51
C ILE A 15 -0.58 26.28 -2.23
N GLY A 16 0.03 27.47 -2.31
CA GLY A 16 1.49 27.66 -2.30
C GLY A 16 2.20 27.22 -1.02
N HIS A 17 1.49 27.17 0.11
CA HIS A 17 2.07 26.75 1.38
C HIS A 17 1.00 26.11 2.28
N LEU A 18 0.83 24.79 2.20
CA LEU A 18 0.27 24.09 3.36
C LEU A 18 1.27 24.25 4.50
N ALA A 19 0.89 25.05 5.50
CA ALA A 19 1.64 25.11 6.74
C ALA A 19 1.81 23.67 7.27
N PRO A 20 3.02 23.25 7.66
CA PRO A 20 3.21 21.92 8.20
C PRO A 20 2.30 21.75 9.43
N PRO A 21 1.62 20.60 9.56
CA PRO A 21 0.73 20.37 10.68
C PRO A 21 1.53 20.50 11.98
N THR A 22 1.12 21.42 12.84
CA THR A 22 1.72 21.62 14.16
C THR A 22 0.83 20.86 15.15
N PRO A 23 1.34 19.89 15.94
CA PRO A 23 2.75 19.51 16.18
C PRO A 23 3.21 18.26 15.39
N CYS A 24 4.35 18.34 14.68
CA CYS A 24 5.00 17.20 13.99
C CYS A 24 6.52 17.13 14.26
N CYS A 25 7.11 15.93 14.30
CA CYS A 25 8.56 15.73 14.32
C CYS A 25 9.16 15.97 12.93
N ARG A 26 10.33 16.60 12.85
CA ARG A 26 11.01 16.90 11.57
C ARG A 26 12.24 16.04 11.39
N PHE A 27 12.30 15.36 10.26
CA PHE A 27 13.46 14.59 9.81
C PHE A 27 13.99 15.18 8.50
N GLY A 28 15.23 14.86 8.13
CA GLY A 28 15.90 15.38 6.93
C GLY A 28 15.23 14.94 5.64
N GLY A 29 14.10 15.56 5.29
CA GLY A 29 13.29 15.25 4.12
C GLY A 29 11.82 15.01 4.40
N TYR A 30 11.37 14.86 5.66
CA TYR A 30 9.95 14.68 5.96
C TYR A 30 9.50 15.21 7.32
N ASP A 31 8.19 15.37 7.42
CA ASP A 31 7.48 15.79 8.62
C ASP A 31 6.69 14.56 9.02
N TYR A 32 6.86 14.13 10.26
CA TYR A 32 6.24 12.96 10.82
C TYR A 32 5.24 13.41 11.88
N LEU A 33 3.98 13.09 11.65
CA LEU A 33 2.93 13.15 12.68
C LEU A 33 2.79 11.75 13.25
N THR A 34 2.87 11.62 14.58
CA THR A 34 2.42 10.39 15.23
C THR A 34 0.91 10.24 15.04
N ALA A 35 0.38 9.02 15.12
CA ALA A 35 -1.07 8.78 15.10
C ALA A 35 -1.79 9.66 16.14
N THR A 36 -1.25 9.74 17.35
CA THR A 36 -1.76 10.60 18.44
C THR A 36 -1.77 12.08 18.05
N GLN A 37 -0.72 12.59 17.40
CA GLN A 37 -0.64 13.99 16.95
C GLN A 37 -1.62 14.30 15.81
N ALA A 38 -1.97 13.29 15.01
CA ALA A 38 -2.99 13.40 13.97
C ALA A 38 -4.43 13.27 14.50
N GLY A 39 -4.62 13.18 15.83
CA GLY A 39 -5.93 12.92 16.43
C GLY A 39 -6.50 11.55 16.10
N LEU A 40 -5.65 10.62 15.66
CA LEU A 40 -6.02 9.25 15.36
C LEU A 40 -5.89 8.42 16.64
N SER A 41 -6.99 7.79 17.05
CA SER A 41 -6.94 6.74 18.04
C SER A 41 -6.40 5.46 17.41
N TRP A 42 -5.64 4.69 18.18
CA TRP A 42 -5.35 3.31 17.81
C TRP A 42 -6.68 2.58 17.62
N ALA A 43 -6.85 1.92 16.47
CA ALA A 43 -7.96 1.02 16.28
C ALA A 43 -7.81 -0.18 17.22
N GLU A 44 -8.93 -0.77 17.64
CA GLU A 44 -8.92 -2.08 18.30
C GLU A 44 -8.17 -3.09 17.42
N PRO A 45 -7.35 -3.98 18.00
CA PRO A 45 -6.68 -5.03 17.24
C PRO A 45 -7.71 -5.85 16.44
N ALA A 46 -7.58 -5.82 15.12
CA ALA A 46 -8.43 -6.59 14.22
C ALA A 46 -7.62 -7.73 13.58
N PRO A 47 -8.24 -8.90 13.31
CA PRO A 47 -7.61 -9.96 12.54
C PRO A 47 -7.16 -9.44 11.17
N ILE A 48 -5.94 -9.78 10.77
CA ILE A 48 -5.39 -9.39 9.46
C ILE A 48 -5.86 -10.42 8.42
N GLY A 49 -6.67 -9.96 7.47
CA GLY A 49 -7.18 -10.80 6.38
C GLY A 49 -6.23 -10.93 5.17
N GLY A 50 -5.26 -10.02 5.06
CA GLY A 50 -4.28 -10.02 3.98
C GLY A 50 -3.32 -8.84 4.06
N LEU A 51 -2.23 -8.92 3.29
CA LEU A 51 -1.18 -7.90 3.25
C LEU A 51 -1.03 -7.29 1.85
N ILE A 52 -0.75 -6.00 1.83
CA ILE A 52 -0.54 -5.24 0.59
C ILE A 52 0.84 -4.60 0.63
N PHE A 53 1.62 -4.83 -0.42
CA PHE A 53 2.94 -4.27 -0.62
C PHE A 53 2.88 -3.25 -1.78
N PRO A 54 2.69 -1.95 -1.49
CA PRO A 54 2.57 -0.93 -2.53
C PRO A 54 3.91 -0.64 -3.20
N ARG A 55 3.93 -0.58 -4.53
CA ARG A 55 5.08 -0.17 -5.34
C ARG A 55 4.65 0.90 -6.36
N ARG A 56 4.99 2.15 -6.05
CA ARG A 56 4.68 3.26 -6.96
C ARG A 56 5.70 3.31 -8.10
N GLN A 57 5.23 3.30 -9.34
CA GLN A 57 6.04 3.42 -10.56
C GLN A 57 5.36 4.36 -11.55
N SER A 58 6.07 5.36 -12.08
CA SER A 58 5.49 6.32 -13.02
C SER A 58 5.15 5.65 -14.36
N GLY A 59 3.98 5.93 -14.92
CA GLY A 59 3.56 5.43 -16.23
C GLY A 59 3.13 3.96 -16.26
N VAL A 60 2.95 3.30 -15.11
CA VAL A 60 2.46 1.91 -15.06
C VAL A 60 0.96 1.86 -14.81
N ALA A 61 0.30 0.90 -15.44
CA ALA A 61 -1.08 0.56 -15.14
C ALA A 61 -1.16 -0.16 -13.77
N PRO A 62 -2.26 0.03 -13.01
CA PRO A 62 -2.43 -0.63 -11.73
C PRO A 62 -2.49 -2.16 -11.89
N LYS A 63 -1.70 -2.88 -11.10
CA LYS A 63 -1.62 -4.35 -11.17
C LYS A 63 -1.43 -4.98 -9.79
N LEU A 64 -2.13 -6.08 -9.52
CA LEU A 64 -1.87 -6.96 -8.37
C LEU A 64 -1.00 -8.13 -8.82
N THR A 65 0.04 -8.43 -8.04
CA THR A 65 0.85 -9.63 -8.20
C THR A 65 0.87 -10.38 -6.88
N PRO A 66 0.38 -11.63 -6.80
CA PRO A 66 0.48 -12.43 -5.58
C PRO A 66 1.92 -12.59 -5.14
N LEU A 67 2.14 -12.61 -3.82
CA LEU A 67 3.45 -12.84 -3.22
C LEU A 67 3.48 -14.19 -2.51
N THR A 68 4.63 -14.85 -2.59
CA THR A 68 4.89 -16.07 -1.83
C THR A 68 5.17 -15.74 -0.35
N PRO A 69 4.92 -16.67 0.58
CA PRO A 69 5.25 -16.46 1.99
C PRO A 69 6.71 -16.06 2.24
N GLY A 70 7.66 -16.65 1.49
CA GLY A 70 9.07 -16.28 1.59
C GLY A 70 9.36 -14.83 1.20
N GLU A 71 8.71 -14.32 0.15
CA GLU A 71 8.84 -12.93 -0.27
C GLU A 71 8.22 -11.97 0.74
N VAL A 72 7.06 -12.34 1.32
CA VAL A 72 6.39 -11.56 2.36
C VAL A 72 7.26 -11.48 3.60
N ALA A 73 7.76 -12.61 4.10
CA ALA A 73 8.64 -12.66 5.26
C ALA A 73 9.89 -11.81 5.06
N ARG A 74 10.56 -11.95 3.90
CA ARG A 74 11.74 -11.15 3.56
C ARG A 74 11.44 -9.65 3.63
N ARG A 75 10.35 -9.20 2.97
CA ARG A 75 9.97 -7.78 2.93
C ARG A 75 9.59 -7.23 4.31
N LEU A 76 8.87 -8.01 5.12
CA LEU A 76 8.51 -7.61 6.49
C LEU A 76 9.76 -7.44 7.37
N LEU A 77 10.72 -8.37 7.28
CA LEU A 77 11.97 -8.28 8.03
C LEU A 77 12.83 -7.09 7.56
N GLU A 78 12.90 -6.83 6.26
CA GLU A 78 13.62 -5.66 5.70
C GLU A 78 13.06 -4.32 6.19
N GLN A 79 11.78 -4.27 6.56
CA GLN A 79 11.11 -3.07 7.05
C GLN A 79 10.98 -3.04 8.58
N CYS A 80 11.46 -4.06 9.29
CA CYS A 80 11.40 -4.12 10.75
C CYS A 80 12.62 -3.43 11.36
N PHE A 81 12.46 -2.16 11.73
CA PHE A 81 13.54 -1.34 12.30
C PHE A 81 13.99 -1.79 13.71
N ASP A 82 13.13 -2.50 14.44
CA ASP A 82 13.36 -2.89 15.84
C ASP A 82 13.63 -4.39 16.03
N LEU A 83 14.06 -5.10 14.97
CA LEU A 83 14.41 -6.53 15.05
C LEU A 83 15.40 -6.86 16.18
N GLN A 84 16.38 -5.98 16.42
CA GLN A 84 17.36 -6.17 17.49
C GLN A 84 16.75 -6.05 18.89
N GLN A 85 15.68 -5.28 19.04
CA GLN A 85 15.01 -5.06 20.33
C GLN A 85 13.91 -6.10 20.58
N LEU A 86 13.16 -6.48 19.54
CA LEU A 86 12.01 -7.38 19.62
C LEU A 86 12.37 -8.86 19.49
N GLY A 87 13.53 -9.17 18.89
CA GLY A 87 14.09 -10.53 18.87
C GLY A 87 13.17 -11.59 18.28
N GLU A 88 13.06 -12.73 18.98
CA GLU A 88 12.33 -13.93 18.55
C GLU A 88 10.83 -13.65 18.30
N ALA A 89 10.20 -12.83 19.15
CA ALA A 89 8.79 -12.49 19.03
C ALA A 89 8.47 -11.77 17.70
N ALA A 90 9.37 -10.92 17.20
CA ALA A 90 9.19 -10.29 15.89
C ALA A 90 9.24 -11.32 14.76
N THR A 91 10.06 -12.36 14.90
CA THR A 91 10.19 -13.40 13.88
C THR A 91 8.95 -14.29 13.82
N GLU A 92 8.36 -14.64 14.96
CA GLU A 92 7.10 -15.39 15.05
C GLU A 92 5.92 -14.62 14.44
N VAL A 93 5.84 -13.31 14.72
CA VAL A 93 4.81 -12.44 14.12
C VAL A 93 5.00 -12.36 12.61
N VAL A 94 6.24 -12.20 12.12
CA VAL A 94 6.52 -12.20 10.69
C VAL A 94 6.13 -13.53 10.05
N ALA A 95 6.46 -14.66 10.67
CA ALA A 95 6.09 -15.97 10.15
C ALA A 95 4.57 -16.12 10.03
N THR A 96 3.83 -15.70 11.05
CA THR A 96 2.36 -15.70 11.05
C THR A 96 1.80 -14.80 9.93
N LEU A 97 2.32 -13.59 9.79
CA LEU A 97 1.91 -12.64 8.76
C LEU A 97 2.27 -13.12 7.35
N ALA A 98 3.37 -13.85 7.19
CA ALA A 98 3.82 -14.38 5.91
C ALA A 98 2.86 -15.43 5.32
N GLU A 99 2.06 -16.07 6.15
CA GLU A 99 1.04 -17.03 5.70
C GLU A 99 -0.25 -16.34 5.22
N CYS A 100 -0.41 -15.05 5.47
CA CYS A 100 -1.58 -14.30 5.01
C CYS A 100 -1.57 -14.13 3.47
N PRO A 101 -2.75 -14.14 2.82
CA PRO A 101 -2.88 -13.74 1.42
C PRO A 101 -2.25 -12.37 1.19
N SER A 102 -1.31 -12.31 0.25
CA SER A 102 -0.46 -11.13 0.08
C SER A 102 -0.29 -10.77 -1.39
N VAL A 103 -0.34 -9.47 -1.69
CA VAL A 103 -0.15 -8.95 -3.05
C VAL A 103 0.82 -7.76 -3.06
N GLU A 104 1.62 -7.66 -4.11
CA GLU A 104 2.27 -6.42 -4.53
C GLU A 104 1.32 -5.64 -5.43
N VAL A 105 1.21 -4.33 -5.20
CA VAL A 105 0.41 -3.42 -6.03
C VAL A 105 1.34 -2.47 -6.76
N ASP A 106 1.44 -2.60 -8.07
CA ASP A 106 2.06 -1.58 -8.92
C ASP A 106 1.06 -0.49 -9.26
N PHE A 107 1.46 0.78 -9.22
CA PHE A 107 0.60 1.92 -9.58
C PHE A 107 1.36 3.21 -9.84
N ASP A 108 0.79 4.10 -10.65
CA ASP A 108 1.32 5.47 -10.83
C ASP A 108 0.65 6.45 -9.85
N ALA A 109 -0.68 6.40 -9.76
CA ALA A 109 -1.48 7.27 -8.92
C ALA A 109 -2.40 6.47 -7.97
N ALA A 110 -2.55 6.94 -6.73
CA ALA A 110 -3.21 6.19 -5.66
C ALA A 110 -4.73 6.00 -5.88
N ASP A 111 -5.36 6.86 -6.67
CA ASP A 111 -6.76 6.77 -7.09
C ASP A 111 -7.01 5.59 -8.06
N GLN A 112 -5.96 5.11 -8.75
CA GLN A 112 -6.07 4.00 -9.70
C GLN A 112 -6.20 2.62 -9.03
N VAL A 113 -5.83 2.51 -7.75
CA VAL A 113 -5.77 1.21 -7.06
C VAL A 113 -6.96 0.92 -6.16
N THR A 114 -7.80 1.91 -5.87
CA THR A 114 -8.90 1.75 -4.91
C THR A 114 -9.85 0.63 -5.32
N GLN A 115 -10.36 0.65 -6.56
CA GLN A 115 -11.30 -0.37 -7.04
C GLN A 115 -10.67 -1.77 -7.08
N LEU A 116 -9.41 -1.85 -7.51
CA LEU A 116 -8.65 -3.09 -7.61
C LEU A 116 -8.47 -3.75 -6.22
N LEU A 117 -8.10 -2.94 -5.22
CA LEU A 117 -7.94 -3.40 -3.84
C LEU A 117 -9.27 -3.74 -3.17
N THR A 118 -10.34 -2.99 -3.42
CA THR A 118 -11.68 -3.32 -2.92
C THR A 118 -12.17 -4.64 -3.48
N HIS A 119 -11.96 -4.89 -4.78
CA HIS A 119 -12.32 -6.16 -5.40
C HIS A 119 -11.54 -7.33 -4.78
N TRP A 120 -10.22 -7.18 -4.64
CA TRP A 120 -9.35 -8.17 -4.01
C TRP A 120 -9.78 -8.48 -2.58
N ALA A 121 -10.02 -7.45 -1.76
CA ALA A 121 -10.48 -7.62 -0.39
C ALA A 121 -11.85 -8.33 -0.32
N GLY A 122 -12.74 -8.05 -1.27
CA GLY A 122 -14.01 -8.76 -1.40
C GLY A 122 -13.84 -10.25 -1.68
N GLN A 123 -12.88 -10.64 -2.54
CA GLN A 123 -12.58 -12.04 -2.81
C GLN A 123 -12.01 -12.78 -1.60
N LEU A 124 -11.17 -12.10 -0.79
CA LEU A 124 -10.66 -12.65 0.46
C LEU A 124 -11.79 -12.93 1.46
N ALA A 125 -12.72 -11.98 1.62
CA ALA A 125 -13.86 -12.14 2.51
C ALA A 125 -14.78 -13.32 2.13
N LEU A 126 -14.82 -13.68 0.85
CA LEU A 126 -15.58 -14.81 0.33
C LEU A 126 -14.79 -16.13 0.35
N GLY A 127 -13.52 -16.14 0.77
CA GLY A 127 -12.66 -17.32 0.77
C GLY A 127 -12.31 -17.84 -0.63
N GLN A 128 -12.35 -16.98 -1.65
CA GLN A 128 -12.27 -17.38 -3.07
C GLN A 128 -10.85 -17.30 -3.67
N PHE A 129 -9.80 -17.18 -2.85
CA PHE A 129 -8.44 -17.08 -3.36
C PHE A 129 -7.81 -18.46 -3.60
N THR A 130 -7.89 -18.93 -4.84
CA THR A 130 -6.95 -19.94 -5.37
C THR A 130 -5.83 -19.21 -6.10
N SER A 131 -4.58 -19.64 -5.90
CA SER A 131 -3.30 -18.98 -6.26
C SER A 131 -3.06 -18.63 -7.75
N THR A 132 -4.07 -18.50 -8.61
CA THR A 132 -3.86 -18.30 -10.05
C THR A 132 -4.83 -17.29 -10.63
N ASP A 133 -4.26 -16.22 -11.19
CA ASP A 133 -4.83 -15.24 -12.13
C ASP A 133 -5.87 -14.23 -11.63
N VAL A 134 -5.37 -13.06 -11.22
CA VAL A 134 -6.12 -11.80 -11.37
C VAL A 134 -5.38 -10.93 -12.38
N VAL A 135 -5.67 -11.14 -13.66
CA VAL A 135 -5.37 -10.17 -14.73
C VAL A 135 -6.66 -9.38 -14.96
N VAL A 136 -6.76 -8.17 -14.39
CA VAL A 136 -7.80 -7.22 -14.81
C VAL A 136 -7.30 -6.53 -16.07
N GLY A 137 -7.43 -7.24 -17.20
CA GLY A 137 -7.24 -6.67 -18.54
C GLY A 137 -8.43 -5.78 -18.88
N GLY A 138 -8.33 -4.49 -18.56
CA GLY A 138 -9.31 -3.47 -18.94
C GLY A 138 -8.81 -2.61 -20.08
N ALA A 139 -8.75 -3.17 -21.30
CA ALA A 139 -8.69 -2.39 -22.53
C ALA A 139 -9.63 -3.06 -23.55
N LEU A 140 -10.93 -2.82 -23.38
CA LEU A 140 -11.87 -2.91 -24.50
C LEU A 140 -11.85 -1.54 -25.16
N ASP A 141 -11.05 -1.42 -26.23
CA ASP A 141 -11.38 -0.45 -27.27
C ASP A 141 -11.95 -1.22 -28.46
N ARG A 142 -13.21 -0.91 -28.77
CA ARG A 142 -13.99 -1.38 -29.91
C ARG A 142 -14.16 -0.16 -30.82
N GLY A 143 -13.67 -0.27 -32.05
CA GLY A 143 -13.92 0.67 -33.14
C GLY A 143 -12.67 0.76 -34.01
N ASP A 144 -12.67 0.60 -35.33
CA ASP A 144 -13.76 0.53 -36.29
C ASP A 144 -13.37 -0.40 -37.44
N VAL A 145 -14.37 -1.11 -37.94
CA VAL A 145 -14.39 -1.67 -39.29
C VAL A 145 -14.88 -0.54 -40.19
N ASP A 146 -14.08 -0.14 -41.16
CA ASP A 146 -14.58 0.49 -42.38
C ASP A 146 -14.00 -0.26 -43.58
N ASP A 147 -14.91 -0.57 -44.52
CA ASP A 147 -14.76 -1.31 -45.78
C ASP A 147 -13.67 -0.76 -46.72
#